data_AF-A0A967I8J5-F1
#
_entry.id   AF-A0A967I8J5-F1
#
_cell.length_a   1.000
_cell.length_b   1.000
_cell.length_c   1.000
_cell.angle_alpha   90.00
_cell.angle_beta   90.00
_cell.angle_gamma   90.00
#
_symmetry.space_group_name_H-M   'P 1'
#
loop_
_entity.id
_entity.type
_entity.pdbx_description
1 polymer ?
#
loop_
_entity_poly.entity_id
_entity_poly.type
_entity_poly.pdbx_seq_one_letter_code
_entity_poly.pdbx_strand_id
1 'polypeptide(L)'
;MGITVKPSDLMYKYRRKKETRDEPKFTGKPDPRPFDRDDLYDVIPMFEAVMDALGSSSGDVLCHMEEVMVKDMPAFIETREEVYDCLLSIMQDLLEEER
;
A
#
# COMPACT_ATOMS: atom_id res chain seq x y z
N MET A 1 14.80 0.79 -2.24
CA MET A 1 15.13 -0.64 -2.05
C MET A 1 14.60 -1.60 -3.13
N GLY A 2 13.79 -1.20 -4.11
CA GLY A 2 13.35 -2.08 -5.21
C GLY A 2 12.53 -3.28 -4.72
N ILE A 3 11.66 -3.06 -3.72
CA ILE A 3 10.82 -4.12 -3.15
C ILE A 3 9.80 -4.58 -4.18
N THR A 4 9.65 -5.90 -4.30
CA THR A 4 8.66 -6.53 -5.19
C THR A 4 7.71 -7.36 -4.35
N VAL A 5 6.43 -6.99 -4.34
CA VAL A 5 5.37 -7.71 -3.63
C VAL A 5 4.64 -8.60 -4.63
N LYS A 6 4.57 -9.91 -4.36
CA LYS A 6 3.80 -10.82 -5.19
C LYS A 6 2.36 -10.87 -4.71
N PRO A 7 1.39 -11.10 -5.61
CA PRO A 7 0.00 -11.33 -5.22
C PRO A 7 -0.20 -12.50 -4.23
N SER A 8 0.75 -13.44 -4.18
CA SER A 8 0.74 -14.57 -3.25
C SER A 8 1.18 -14.21 -1.84
N ASP A 9 1.86 -13.07 -1.67
CA ASP A 9 2.35 -12.61 -0.37
C ASP A 9 1.25 -11.89 0.41
N LEU A 10 0.18 -11.48 -0.29
CA LEU A 10 -0.97 -10.79 0.29
C LEU A 10 -1.91 -11.77 0.98
N MET A 11 -2.38 -11.39 2.17
CA MET A 11 -3.37 -12.14 2.93
C MET A 11 -4.77 -12.04 2.32
N TYR A 12 -5.14 -10.87 1.80
CA TYR A 12 -6.46 -10.65 1.21
C TYR A 12 -6.48 -10.89 -0.30
N LYS A 13 -7.66 -11.25 -0.81
CA LYS A 13 -7.88 -11.43 -2.25
C LYS A 13 -8.36 -10.14 -2.88
N TYR A 14 -7.50 -9.51 -3.66
CA TYR A 14 -7.85 -8.33 -4.47
C TYR A 14 -8.31 -8.73 -5.87
N ARG A 15 -9.19 -7.91 -6.44
CA ARG A 15 -9.65 -8.08 -7.82
C ARG A 15 -8.52 -7.66 -8.76
N ARG A 16 -8.40 -8.34 -9.90
CA ARG A 16 -7.49 -7.92 -10.98
C ARG A 16 -8.32 -7.12 -11.98
N LYS A 17 -8.52 -5.82 -11.74
CA LYS A 17 -9.29 -4.99 -12.67
C LYS A 17 -8.45 -4.80 -13.93
N LYS A 18 -8.97 -5.23 -15.08
CA LYS A 18 -8.21 -5.15 -16.35
C LYS A 18 -8.13 -3.72 -16.86
N GLU A 19 -9.06 -2.87 -16.45
CA GLU A 19 -9.18 -1.47 -16.84
C GLU A 19 -8.02 -0.62 -16.30
N THR A 20 -7.60 -0.90 -15.06
CA THR A 20 -6.52 -0.22 -14.34
C THR A 20 -5.14 -0.82 -14.61
N ARG A 21 -5.09 -1.97 -15.31
CA ARG A 21 -3.84 -2.72 -15.55
C ARG A 21 -2.79 -1.90 -16.31
N ASP A 22 -3.23 -1.13 -17.30
CA ASP A 22 -2.38 -0.31 -18.17
C ASP A 22 -2.27 1.14 -17.66
N GLU A 23 -2.91 1.45 -16.53
CA GLU A 23 -2.80 2.78 -15.93
C GLU A 23 -1.44 3.00 -15.29
N PRO A 24 -0.97 4.27 -15.19
CA PRO A 24 0.29 4.55 -14.56
C PRO A 24 0.21 4.16 -13.09
N LYS A 25 1.10 3.27 -12.66
CA LYS A 25 1.21 2.86 -11.26
C LYS A 25 1.64 4.03 -10.38
N PHE A 26 1.43 3.90 -9.08
CA PHE A 26 1.97 4.86 -8.11
C PHE A 26 3.50 4.80 -8.13
N THR A 27 4.16 5.95 -8.32
CA THR A 27 5.63 6.06 -8.37
C THR A 27 6.17 7.04 -7.33
N GLY A 28 5.34 7.43 -6.36
CA GLY A 28 5.63 8.49 -5.40
C GLY A 28 4.83 9.75 -5.67
N LYS A 29 5.06 10.76 -4.83
CA LYS A 29 4.29 12.01 -4.80
C LYS A 29 4.93 13.09 -5.67
N PRO A 30 4.13 14.04 -6.17
CA PRO A 30 2.68 14.19 -5.96
C PRO A 30 1.84 13.27 -6.88
N ASP A 31 0.81 12.62 -6.33
CA ASP A 31 -0.14 11.81 -7.10
C ASP A 31 -1.58 11.93 -6.56
N PRO A 32 -2.38 12.88 -7.09
CA PRO A 32 -3.74 13.15 -6.62
C PRO A 32 -4.77 12.16 -7.18
N ARG A 33 -4.35 11.10 -7.87
CA ARG A 33 -5.29 10.15 -8.48
C ARG A 33 -6.02 9.35 -7.40
N PRO A 34 -7.27 8.94 -7.67
CA PRO A 34 -8.00 8.08 -6.76
C PRO A 34 -7.27 6.75 -6.58
N PHE A 35 -7.37 6.17 -5.39
CA PHE A 35 -6.84 4.86 -5.07
C PHE A 35 -7.96 3.83 -4.95
N ASP A 36 -7.75 2.68 -5.57
CA ASP A 36 -8.71 1.58 -5.56
C ASP A 36 -8.25 0.47 -4.62
N ARG A 37 -8.80 0.46 -3.39
CA ARG A 37 -8.44 -0.49 -2.32
C ARG A 37 -8.78 -1.95 -2.67
N ASP A 38 -9.67 -2.17 -3.63
CA ASP A 38 -10.08 -3.51 -4.07
C ASP A 38 -9.28 -4.01 -5.28
N ASP A 39 -8.46 -3.15 -5.89
CA ASP A 39 -7.72 -3.48 -7.10
C ASP A 39 -6.25 -3.83 -6.82
N LEU A 40 -5.88 -5.04 -7.21
CA LEU A 40 -4.54 -5.58 -7.03
C LEU A 40 -3.47 -4.72 -7.74
N TYR A 41 -3.80 -4.13 -8.89
CA TYR A 41 -2.84 -3.34 -9.65
C TYR A 41 -2.56 -1.96 -9.04
N ASP A 42 -3.45 -1.45 -8.20
CA ASP A 42 -3.25 -0.25 -7.37
C ASP A 42 -2.58 -0.60 -6.04
N VAL A 43 -3.06 -1.66 -5.37
CA VAL A 43 -2.59 -2.07 -4.04
C VAL A 43 -1.12 -2.50 -4.04
N ILE A 44 -0.68 -3.33 -5.00
CA ILE A 44 0.72 -3.79 -5.07
C ILE A 44 1.72 -2.63 -5.15
N PRO A 45 1.66 -1.72 -6.13
CA PRO A 45 2.64 -0.64 -6.23
C PRO A 45 2.57 0.32 -5.04
N MET A 46 1.41 0.46 -4.39
CA MET A 46 1.27 1.24 -3.16
C MET A 46 2.08 0.61 -2.02
N PHE A 47 1.90 -0.69 -1.80
CA PHE A 47 2.64 -1.39 -0.75
C PHE A 47 4.13 -1.45 -1.03
N GLU A 48 4.52 -1.72 -2.28
CA GLU A 48 5.92 -1.68 -2.70
C GLU A 48 6.55 -0.32 -2.36
N ALA A 49 5.87 0.78 -2.68
CA ALA A 49 6.37 2.13 -2.41
C ALA A 49 6.50 2.43 -0.90
N VAL A 50 5.50 2.07 -0.08
CA VAL A 50 5.55 2.29 1.37
C VAL A 50 6.65 1.44 2.00
N MET A 51 6.74 0.15 1.66
CA MET A 51 7.78 -0.74 2.15
C MET A 51 9.18 -0.24 1.74
N ASP A 52 9.32 0.28 0.52
CA ASP A 52 10.57 0.87 0.03
C ASP A 52 11.02 2.06 0.89
N ALA A 53 10.06 2.92 1.25
CA ALA A 53 10.29 4.09 2.08
C ALA A 53 10.60 3.75 3.55
N LEU A 54 9.98 2.68 4.08
CA LEU A 54 10.31 2.12 5.39
C LEU A 54 11.67 1.41 5.38
N GLY A 55 12.17 1.01 4.21
CA GLY A 55 13.38 0.18 4.09
C GLY A 55 13.19 -1.22 4.67
N SER A 56 11.94 -1.72 4.72
CA SER A 56 11.59 -3.01 5.31
C SER A 56 10.91 -3.90 4.28
N SER A 57 11.38 -5.14 4.15
CA SER A 57 10.80 -6.17 3.27
C SER A 57 10.13 -7.31 4.04
N SER A 58 9.73 -7.05 5.30
CA SER A 58 9.16 -8.08 6.18
C SER A 58 7.73 -8.42 5.78
N GLY A 59 7.40 -9.71 5.79
CA GLY A 59 6.03 -10.19 5.53
C GLY A 59 5.04 -9.67 6.58
N ASP A 60 5.46 -9.54 7.83
CA ASP A 60 4.63 -8.98 8.92
C ASP A 60 4.22 -7.53 8.64
N VAL A 61 5.15 -6.72 8.11
CA VAL A 61 4.87 -5.32 7.70
C VAL A 61 3.82 -5.30 6.60
N LEU A 62 3.94 -6.17 5.60
CA LEU A 62 2.96 -6.28 4.51
C LEU A 62 1.57 -6.68 5.04
N CYS A 63 1.50 -7.70 5.89
CA CYS A 63 0.25 -8.15 6.52
C CYS A 63 -0.40 -7.03 7.33
N HIS A 64 0.38 -6.30 8.13
CA HIS A 64 -0.14 -5.22 8.96
C HIS A 64 -0.64 -4.04 8.10
N MET A 65 0.07 -3.69 7.03
CA MET A 65 -0.38 -2.67 6.08
C MET A 65 -1.72 -3.04 5.44
N GLU A 66 -1.91 -4.31 5.09
CA GLU A 66 -3.19 -4.81 4.59
C GLU A 66 -4.31 -4.65 5.63
N GLU A 67 -4.06 -5.02 6.89
CA GLU A 67 -5.03 -4.86 7.95
C GLU A 67 -5.42 -3.39 8.15
N VAL A 68 -4.43 -2.50 8.19
CA VAL A 68 -4.67 -1.05 8.32
C VAL A 68 -5.51 -0.52 7.17
N MET A 69 -5.20 -0.90 5.93
CA MET A 69 -5.93 -0.45 4.74
C MET A 69 -7.40 -0.92 4.74
N VAL A 70 -7.65 -2.14 5.23
CA VAL A 70 -8.98 -2.77 5.20
C VAL A 70 -9.83 -2.40 6.41
N LYS A 71 -9.24 -2.29 7.61
CA LYS A 71 -9.97 -2.13 8.88
C LYS A 71 -9.90 -0.71 9.43
N ASP A 72 -8.71 -0.11 9.45
CA ASP A 72 -8.46 1.13 10.17
C ASP A 72 -8.56 2.36 9.27
N MET A 73 -8.35 2.22 7.96
CA MET A 73 -8.27 3.34 7.05
C MET A 73 -9.63 4.03 6.85
N PRO A 74 -9.76 5.31 7.23
CA PRO A 74 -11.01 6.05 7.11
C PRO A 74 -11.54 6.12 5.67
N ALA A 75 -12.86 6.17 5.51
CA ALA A 75 -13.49 6.24 4.18
C ALA A 75 -13.24 7.57 3.43
N PHE A 76 -12.83 8.63 4.12
CA PHE A 76 -12.51 9.93 3.49
C PHE A 76 -11.15 9.95 2.79
N ILE A 77 -10.30 8.94 3.02
CA ILE A 77 -9.01 8.79 2.36
C ILE A 77 -9.24 8.15 0.99
N GLU A 78 -9.26 8.94 -0.07
CA GLU A 78 -9.63 8.46 -1.41
C GLU A 78 -8.48 8.56 -2.42
N THR A 79 -7.46 9.36 -2.15
CA THR A 79 -6.34 9.56 -3.08
C THR A 79 -5.14 8.67 -2.76
N ARG A 80 -4.34 8.35 -3.79
CA ARG A 80 -3.09 7.58 -3.64
C ARG A 80 -2.11 8.23 -2.66
N GLU A 81 -2.02 9.56 -2.70
CA GLU A 81 -1.17 10.32 -1.79
C GLU A 81 -1.57 10.17 -0.32
N GLU A 82 -2.86 10.35 -0.01
CA GLU A 82 -3.36 10.24 1.37
C GLU A 82 -3.25 8.80 1.89
N VAL A 83 -3.53 7.80 1.05
CA VAL A 83 -3.36 6.38 1.39
C VAL A 83 -1.91 6.09 1.73
N TYR A 84 -0.97 6.55 0.90
CA TYR A 84 0.45 6.39 1.12
C TYR A 84 0.90 7.04 2.43
N ASP A 85 0.50 8.30 2.69
CA ASP A 85 0.83 9.02 3.93
C ASP A 85 0.31 8.29 5.16
N CYS A 86 -0.94 7.85 5.10
CA CYS A 86 -1.60 7.15 6.20
C CYS A 86 -0.87 5.84 6.52
N LEU A 87 -0.60 5.01 5.50
CA LEU A 87 0.11 3.74 5.70
C LEU A 87 1.54 3.97 6.19
N LEU A 88 2.28 4.89 5.57
CA LEU A 88 3.66 5.17 5.95
C LEU A 88 3.75 5.65 7.41
N SER A 89 2.88 6.59 7.80
CA SER A 89 2.88 7.13 9.16
C SER A 89 2.57 6.05 10.21
N ILE A 90 1.58 5.19 9.97
CA ILE A 90 1.21 4.13 10.91
C ILE A 90 2.33 3.09 11.02
N MET A 91 2.91 2.68 9.90
CA MET A 91 3.99 1.70 9.90
C MET A 91 5.30 2.24 10.48
N GLN A 92 5.57 3.54 10.32
CA GLN A 92 6.72 4.18 10.98
C GLN A 92 6.55 4.14 12.50
N ASP A 93 5.40 4.54 13.00
CA ASP A 93 5.09 4.53 14.44
C ASP A 93 5.26 3.11 15.02
N LEU A 94 4.70 2.10 14.34
CA LEU A 94 4.82 0.69 14.74
C LEU A 94 6.28 0.19 14.75
N LEU A 95 7.10 0.57 13.76
CA LEU A 95 8.51 0.17 13.71
C LEU A 95 9.37 0.94 14.72
N GLU A 96 8.96 2.14 15.13
CA GLU A 96 9.61 2.89 16.20
C GLU A 96 9.27 2.30 17.58
N GLU A 97 8.06 1.80 17.80
CA GLU A 97 7.66 1.14 19.06
C GLU A 97 8.40 -0.20 19.31
N GLU A 98 8.77 -0.93 18.25
CA GLU A 98 9.51 -2.20 18.34
C GLU A 98 11.03 -2.04 18.58
N ARG A 99 11.53 -0.81 18.76
CA ARG A 99 12.97 -0.49 18.83
C ARG A 99 13.46 -0.08 20.22
#